data_AF-A0A328ZW31-F1
#
_entry.id   AF-A0A328ZW31-F1
#
_cell.length_a   1.000
_cell.length_b   1.000
_cell.length_c   1.000
_cell.angle_alpha   90.00
_cell.angle_beta   90.00
_cell.angle_gamma   90.00
#
_symmetry.space_group_name_H-M   'P 1'
#
loop_
_entity.id
_entity.type
_entity.pdbx_description
1 polymer ?
#
loop_
_entity_poly.entity_id
_entity_poly.type
_entity_poly.pdbx_seq_one_letter_code
_entity_poly.pdbx_strand_id
1 'polypeptide(L)'
;MSLAYWFREGPAEPIEDGRIQYGPGKGLPKLVFEGLNNSQKLVQKIATVDPVRKKIILIQPGEKALYVSGLRERGVHGYLYLFAHANAQRLQGAIDIGEITRVIHRSGIWHRQPILIDACNSGASPDGVASALAGALRTHVTAPTTLTWNHPLGGSAIGQGAFEKLPGALERLAIPNFLRPGQWRTWGPDGQPIATTRTSPRDGGELVKGPLAHELLRKR
;
A
#
# COMPACT_ATOMS: atom_id res chain seq x y z
N MET A 1 -18.97 -21.64 19.98
CA MET A 1 -18.86 -20.29 19.38
C MET A 1 -20.26 -19.78 19.07
N SER A 2 -20.65 -18.61 19.60
CA SER A 2 -22.02 -18.07 19.49
C SER A 2 -22.26 -17.35 18.16
N LEU A 3 -23.48 -17.43 17.63
CA LEU A 3 -23.94 -16.75 16.41
C LEU A 3 -23.72 -15.23 16.44
N ALA A 4 -23.70 -14.61 17.63
CA ALA A 4 -23.49 -13.18 17.81
C ALA A 4 -22.07 -12.71 17.41
N TYR A 5 -21.11 -13.64 17.30
CA TYR A 5 -19.75 -13.34 16.86
C TYR A 5 -19.65 -12.96 15.38
N TRP A 6 -20.56 -13.47 14.55
CA TRP A 6 -20.55 -13.27 13.09
C TRP A 6 -21.15 -11.94 12.63
N PHE A 7 -21.92 -11.27 13.50
CA PHE A 7 -22.60 -10.00 13.19
C PHE A 7 -21.90 -8.75 13.75
N ARG A 8 -20.71 -8.88 14.33
CA ARG A 8 -19.92 -7.69 14.71
C ARG A 8 -19.41 -7.01 13.45
N GLU A 9 -19.75 -5.72 13.29
CA GLU A 9 -19.04 -4.75 12.43
C GLU A 9 -17.60 -4.48 12.90
N GLY A 10 -17.01 -5.41 13.64
CA GLY A 10 -15.61 -5.42 14.01
C GLY A 10 -14.79 -6.10 12.91
N PRO A 11 -13.46 -5.95 12.96
CA PRO A 11 -12.59 -6.63 12.01
C PRO A 11 -12.79 -8.15 12.06
N ALA A 12 -12.75 -8.79 10.89
CA ALA A 12 -13.10 -10.20 10.69
C ALA A 12 -12.27 -11.23 11.49
N GLU A 13 -11.24 -10.78 12.21
CA GLU A 13 -10.43 -11.60 13.11
C GLU A 13 -10.36 -10.91 14.48
N PRO A 14 -10.45 -11.66 15.59
CA PRO A 14 -10.45 -11.09 16.92
C PRO A 14 -9.07 -10.55 17.19
N ILE A 15 -9.05 -9.27 17.52
CA ILE A 15 -7.89 -8.62 18.08
C ILE A 15 -7.99 -8.77 19.60
N GLU A 16 -6.93 -9.30 20.20
CA GLU A 16 -6.71 -9.25 21.63
C GLU A 16 -5.30 -8.68 21.84
N ASP A 17 -5.19 -7.67 22.70
CA ASP A 17 -3.95 -6.90 22.96
C ASP A 17 -3.24 -6.41 21.68
N GLY A 18 -4.02 -5.94 20.70
CA GLY A 18 -3.47 -5.42 19.45
C GLY A 18 -2.85 -6.49 18.55
N ARG A 19 -3.22 -7.76 18.68
CA ARG A 19 -2.73 -8.87 17.85
C ARG A 19 -3.86 -9.74 17.30
N ILE A 20 -3.67 -10.27 16.10
CA ILE A 20 -4.52 -11.36 15.58
C ILE A 20 -4.19 -12.62 16.37
N GLN A 21 -5.21 -13.24 16.96
CA GLN A 21 -5.07 -14.44 17.77
C GLN A 21 -5.03 -15.74 16.94
N TYR A 22 -5.69 -15.75 15.79
CA TYR A 22 -5.73 -16.90 14.88
C TYR A 22 -5.79 -16.47 13.42
N GLY A 23 -5.35 -17.32 12.50
CA GLY A 23 -5.36 -17.04 11.06
C GLY A 23 -4.01 -16.58 10.50
N PRO A 24 -3.95 -16.23 9.20
CA PRO A 24 -2.69 -16.00 8.47
C PRO A 24 -1.84 -14.83 9.01
N GLY A 25 -2.44 -13.88 9.72
CA GLY A 25 -1.76 -12.73 10.33
C GLY A 25 -1.44 -12.90 11.82
N LYS A 26 -1.55 -14.11 12.36
CA LYS A 26 -1.35 -14.41 13.78
C LYS A 26 -0.02 -13.88 14.31
N GLY A 27 -0.07 -13.24 15.48
CA GLY A 27 1.10 -12.70 16.17
C GLY A 27 1.63 -11.38 15.64
N LEU A 28 1.15 -10.89 14.49
CA LEU A 28 1.56 -9.60 13.94
C LEU A 28 0.85 -8.43 14.65
N PRO A 29 1.57 -7.35 15.03
CA PRO A 29 0.98 -6.17 15.66
C PRO A 29 -0.09 -5.50 14.79
N LYS A 30 -1.12 -4.98 15.44
CA LYS A 30 -2.26 -4.26 14.85
C LYS A 30 -2.36 -2.86 15.39
N LEU A 31 -2.61 -1.93 14.49
CA LEU A 31 -2.98 -0.57 14.82
C LEU A 31 -4.38 -0.33 14.28
N VAL A 32 -5.23 0.26 15.12
CA VAL A 32 -6.55 0.73 14.71
C VAL A 32 -6.41 2.15 14.18
N PHE A 33 -7.09 2.43 13.07
CA PHE A 33 -7.21 3.75 12.46
C PHE A 33 -8.62 3.94 11.91
N GLU A 34 -9.01 5.18 11.64
CA GLU A 34 -10.33 5.51 11.13
C GLU A 34 -10.35 5.59 9.60
N GLY A 35 -11.40 5.06 8.99
CA GLY A 35 -11.59 5.18 7.55
C GLY A 35 -13.01 4.90 7.11
N LEU A 36 -13.32 5.24 5.86
CA LEU A 36 -14.63 5.06 5.26
C LEU A 36 -14.80 3.65 4.73
N ASN A 37 -15.98 3.05 4.96
CA ASN A 37 -16.38 1.82 4.28
C ASN A 37 -16.98 2.12 2.89
N ASN A 38 -17.45 1.07 2.19
CA ASN A 38 -18.01 1.20 0.85
C ASN A 38 -19.28 2.07 0.81
N SER A 39 -20.00 2.19 1.93
CA SER A 39 -21.17 3.05 2.10
C SER A 39 -20.82 4.46 2.58
N GLN A 40 -19.55 4.86 2.54
CA GLN A 40 -19.04 6.16 3.02
C GLN A 40 -19.30 6.43 4.51
N LYS A 41 -19.53 5.40 5.32
CA LYS A 41 -19.64 5.54 6.77
C LYS A 41 -18.26 5.41 7.41
N LEU A 42 -18.01 6.23 8.42
CA LEU A 42 -16.80 6.13 9.25
C LEU A 42 -16.83 4.84 10.06
N VAL A 43 -15.76 4.06 9.95
CA VAL A 43 -15.58 2.79 10.66
C VAL A 43 -14.14 2.68 11.14
N GLN A 44 -13.93 1.85 12.17
CA GLN A 44 -12.59 1.45 12.58
C GLN A 44 -12.03 0.42 11.59
N LYS A 45 -10.76 0.60 11.24
CA LYS A 45 -10.01 -0.29 10.36
C LYS A 45 -8.71 -0.72 11.03
N ILE A 46 -8.19 -1.85 10.55
CA ILE A 46 -6.92 -2.40 11.00
C ILE A 46 -5.81 -2.09 10.01
N ALA A 47 -4.68 -1.64 10.53
CA ALA A 47 -3.37 -1.75 9.90
C ALA A 47 -2.59 -2.91 10.55
N THR A 48 -2.21 -3.90 9.75
CA THR A 48 -1.33 -5.00 10.18
C THR A 48 0.13 -4.62 9.93
N VAL A 49 0.95 -4.64 10.97
CA VAL A 49 2.38 -4.34 10.88
C VAL A 49 3.17 -5.64 10.79
N ASP A 50 4.05 -5.75 9.79
CA ASP A 50 5.04 -6.82 9.63
C ASP A 50 6.44 -6.21 9.81
N PRO A 51 7.01 -6.26 11.04
CA PRO A 51 8.28 -5.62 11.34
C PRO A 51 9.47 -6.26 10.62
N VAL A 52 9.40 -7.57 10.36
CA VAL A 52 10.47 -8.34 9.71
C VAL A 52 10.59 -7.93 8.25
N ARG A 53 9.46 -7.79 7.56
CA ARG A 53 9.42 -7.39 6.14
C ARG A 53 9.26 -5.88 5.91
N LYS A 54 9.33 -5.08 6.99
CA LYS A 54 9.16 -3.61 6.98
C LYS A 54 7.93 -3.17 6.17
N LYS A 55 6.77 -3.78 6.49
CA LYS A 55 5.53 -3.63 5.74
C LYS A 55 4.35 -3.28 6.63
N ILE A 56 3.45 -2.44 6.13
CA ILE A 56 2.15 -2.17 6.74
C ILE A 56 1.06 -2.56 5.73
N ILE A 57 0.22 -3.50 6.12
CA ILE A 57 -0.92 -4.01 5.34
C ILE A 57 -2.17 -3.29 5.85
N LEU A 58 -2.76 -2.45 5.02
CA LEU A 58 -4.01 -1.75 5.29
C LEU A 58 -5.23 -2.52 4.75
N ILE A 59 -5.03 -3.52 3.90
CA ILE A 59 -6.11 -4.45 3.50
C ILE A 59 -6.73 -5.09 4.75
N GLN A 60 -8.06 -5.11 4.81
CA GLN A 60 -8.75 -5.62 6.01
C GLN A 60 -8.73 -7.16 6.03
N PRO A 61 -8.63 -7.81 7.21
CA PRO A 61 -8.63 -9.27 7.30
C PRO A 61 -9.86 -9.96 6.68
N GLY A 62 -11.00 -9.27 6.63
CA GLY A 62 -12.21 -9.77 5.96
C GLY A 62 -12.01 -9.99 4.45
N GLU A 63 -11.04 -9.31 3.85
CA GLU A 63 -10.67 -9.39 2.44
C GLU A 63 -9.67 -10.53 2.22
N LYS A 64 -10.07 -11.75 2.61
CA LYS A 64 -9.18 -12.92 2.82
C LYS A 64 -8.10 -13.11 1.76
N ALA A 65 -8.46 -13.11 0.48
CA ALA A 65 -7.51 -13.36 -0.61
C ALA A 65 -6.43 -12.26 -0.72
N LEU A 66 -6.85 -10.99 -0.71
CA LEU A 66 -5.93 -9.86 -0.78
C LEU A 66 -5.11 -9.74 0.51
N TYR A 67 -5.71 -9.98 1.67
CA TYR A 67 -5.02 -9.95 2.94
C TYR A 67 -3.88 -11.00 2.98
N VAL A 68 -4.17 -12.23 2.55
CA VAL A 68 -3.17 -13.30 2.43
C VAL A 68 -2.09 -12.97 1.40
N SER A 69 -2.45 -12.37 0.26
CA SER A 69 -1.46 -11.85 -0.71
C SER A 69 -0.54 -10.83 -0.04
N GLY A 70 -1.10 -9.87 0.68
CA GLY A 70 -0.36 -8.87 1.43
C GLY A 70 0.59 -9.50 2.43
N LEU A 71 0.18 -10.55 3.14
CA LEU A 71 1.03 -11.29 4.08
C LEU A 71 2.16 -12.08 3.41
N ARG A 72 1.93 -12.65 2.22
CA ARG A 72 2.95 -13.42 1.48
C ARG A 72 4.03 -12.55 0.86
N GLU A 73 3.71 -11.28 0.58
CA GLU A 73 4.64 -10.34 -0.04
C GLU A 73 5.94 -10.17 0.74
N ARG A 74 7.10 -10.24 0.07
CA ARG A 74 8.41 -10.27 0.74
C ARG A 74 8.85 -8.91 1.32
N GLY A 75 8.15 -7.83 0.95
CA GLY A 75 8.57 -6.46 1.25
C GLY A 75 9.59 -5.97 0.23
N VAL A 76 10.00 -4.70 0.32
CA VAL A 76 10.97 -4.10 -0.61
C VAL A 76 12.15 -3.55 0.16
N HIS A 77 13.35 -4.03 -0.17
CA HIS A 77 14.57 -3.67 0.54
C HIS A 77 14.83 -2.16 0.48
N GLY A 78 15.09 -1.55 1.63
CA GLY A 78 15.34 -0.10 1.75
C GLY A 78 14.07 0.77 1.78
N TYR A 79 12.87 0.18 1.71
CA TYR A 79 11.60 0.90 1.75
C TYR A 79 10.75 0.50 2.96
N LEU A 80 9.92 1.42 3.44
CA LEU A 80 8.68 1.04 4.12
C LEU A 80 7.66 0.70 3.04
N TYR A 81 7.09 -0.49 3.11
CA TYR A 81 6.18 -0.97 2.09
C TYR A 81 4.72 -0.94 2.57
N LEU A 82 3.86 -0.19 1.89
CA LEU A 82 2.43 -0.07 2.19
C LEU A 82 1.62 -0.90 1.18
N PHE A 83 0.78 -1.81 1.67
CA PHE A 83 -0.10 -2.63 0.85
C PHE A 83 -1.57 -2.36 1.19
N ALA A 84 -2.33 -1.82 0.24
CA ALA A 84 -3.65 -1.25 0.52
C ALA A 84 -4.58 -1.24 -0.71
N HIS A 85 -5.86 -0.99 -0.48
CA HIS A 85 -6.71 -0.40 -1.52
C HIS A 85 -6.43 1.08 -1.63
N ALA A 86 -6.58 1.64 -2.84
CA ALA A 86 -6.50 3.06 -3.04
C ALA A 86 -7.32 3.53 -4.24
N ASN A 87 -7.49 4.85 -4.28
CA ASN A 87 -7.65 5.61 -5.50
C ASN A 87 -6.61 6.75 -5.48
N ALA A 88 -6.70 7.71 -6.40
CA ALA A 88 -5.73 8.79 -6.48
C ALA A 88 -5.73 9.74 -5.26
N GLN A 89 -6.76 9.70 -4.41
CA GLN A 89 -6.99 10.64 -3.32
C GLN A 89 -6.93 10.01 -1.92
N ARG A 90 -7.14 8.69 -1.79
CA ARG A 90 -7.23 8.02 -0.49
C ARG A 90 -6.58 6.64 -0.48
N LEU A 91 -5.98 6.30 0.66
CA LEU A 91 -5.49 4.97 1.00
C LEU A 91 -6.45 4.30 1.98
N GLN A 92 -6.96 3.12 1.62
CA GLN A 92 -7.89 2.32 2.41
C GLN A 92 -9.11 3.11 2.94
N GLY A 93 -9.54 4.15 2.23
CA GLY A 93 -10.64 5.01 2.64
C GLY A 93 -10.34 5.90 3.86
N ALA A 94 -9.08 6.06 4.27
CA ALA A 94 -8.72 7.06 5.28
C ALA A 94 -9.27 8.45 4.88
N ILE A 95 -9.87 9.15 5.84
CA ILE A 95 -10.53 10.46 5.59
C ILE A 95 -9.50 11.48 5.09
N ASP A 96 -8.34 11.50 5.75
CA ASP A 96 -7.20 12.34 5.41
C ASP A 96 -5.89 11.55 5.58
N ILE A 97 -4.79 12.15 5.11
CA ILE A 97 -3.47 11.52 5.16
C ILE A 97 -2.91 11.44 6.59
N GLY A 98 -3.41 12.25 7.51
CA GLY A 98 -3.06 12.27 8.92
C GLY A 98 -3.30 10.91 9.59
N GLU A 99 -4.40 10.23 9.30
CA GLU A 99 -4.66 8.85 9.79
C GLU A 99 -3.55 7.88 9.36
N ILE A 100 -3.13 7.93 8.09
CA ILE A 100 -2.07 7.06 7.57
C ILE A 100 -0.71 7.41 8.18
N THR A 101 -0.39 8.70 8.33
CA THR A 101 0.87 9.13 8.97
C THR A 101 0.93 8.68 10.43
N ARG A 102 -0.18 8.76 11.18
CA ARG A 102 -0.29 8.24 12.54
C ARG A 102 -0.03 6.75 12.60
N VAL A 103 -0.60 5.97 11.70
CA VAL A 103 -0.33 4.52 11.59
C VAL A 103 1.16 4.26 11.34
N ILE A 104 1.77 4.97 10.40
CA ILE A 104 3.19 4.81 10.07
C ILE A 104 4.08 5.13 11.28
N HIS A 105 3.84 6.24 11.98
CA HIS A 105 4.59 6.59 13.18
C HIS A 105 4.41 5.56 14.31
N ARG A 106 3.15 5.21 14.62
CA ARG A 106 2.82 4.25 15.68
C ARG A 106 3.29 2.82 15.38
N SER A 107 3.57 2.51 14.12
CA SER A 107 4.08 1.19 13.74
C SER A 107 5.48 0.92 14.32
N GLY A 108 6.26 1.96 14.60
CA GLY A 108 7.63 1.85 15.09
C GLY A 108 8.64 1.28 14.09
N ILE A 109 8.21 0.95 12.86
CA ILE A 109 9.07 0.32 11.85
C ILE A 109 9.56 1.30 10.77
N TRP A 110 9.09 2.54 10.82
CA TRP A 110 9.53 3.62 9.95
C TRP A 110 10.61 4.47 10.62
N HIS A 111 11.74 4.58 9.95
CA HIS A 111 12.95 5.28 10.37
C HIS A 111 13.43 6.22 9.26
N ARG A 112 12.48 6.94 8.64
CA ARG A 112 12.71 7.92 7.55
C ARG A 112 13.19 7.36 6.22
N GLN A 113 13.13 6.04 6.03
CA GLN A 113 13.33 5.45 4.71
C GLN A 113 12.23 5.89 3.72
N PRO A 114 12.49 5.81 2.40
CA PRO A 114 11.47 5.98 1.38
C PRO A 114 10.28 5.02 1.57
N ILE A 115 9.13 5.41 1.04
CA ILE A 115 7.89 4.63 1.13
C ILE A 115 7.48 4.17 -0.26
N LEU A 116 7.18 2.88 -0.39
CA LEU A 116 6.54 2.33 -1.58
C LEU A 116 5.09 2.03 -1.25
N ILE A 117 4.17 2.63 -2.01
CA ILE A 117 2.75 2.29 -1.96
C ILE A 117 2.44 1.31 -3.08
N ASP A 118 1.95 0.13 -2.76
CA ASP A 118 1.34 -0.80 -3.72
C ASP A 118 -0.16 -0.85 -3.46
N ALA A 119 -0.85 0.01 -4.21
CA ALA A 119 -2.29 0.20 -4.15
C ALA A 119 -2.76 0.89 -5.44
N CYS A 120 -3.83 0.38 -6.06
CA CYS A 120 -4.38 0.85 -7.32
C CYS A 120 -4.48 2.38 -7.42
N ASN A 121 -3.91 2.96 -8.47
CA ASN A 121 -4.00 4.39 -8.82
C ASN A 121 -3.55 5.38 -7.72
N SER A 122 -2.89 4.93 -6.65
CA SER A 122 -2.45 5.81 -5.56
C SER A 122 -1.46 6.89 -6.01
N GLY A 123 -0.82 6.68 -7.16
CA GLY A 123 0.05 7.63 -7.81
C GLY A 123 -0.52 8.34 -9.03
N ALA A 124 -1.82 8.19 -9.35
CA ALA A 124 -2.37 8.72 -10.60
C ALA A 124 -2.41 10.26 -10.66
N SER A 125 -2.71 10.93 -9.54
CA SER A 125 -2.72 12.41 -9.44
C SER A 125 -1.36 12.95 -8.95
N PRO A 126 -0.81 14.03 -9.54
CA PRO A 126 0.44 14.64 -9.09
C PRO A 126 0.35 15.27 -7.69
N ASP A 127 -0.85 15.68 -7.26
CA ASP A 127 -1.21 16.31 -5.98
C ASP A 127 -2.09 15.39 -5.10
N GLY A 128 -2.08 14.09 -5.39
CA GLY A 128 -2.93 13.09 -4.74
C GLY A 128 -2.40 12.53 -3.43
N VAL A 129 -2.88 11.33 -3.07
CA VAL A 129 -2.55 10.70 -1.77
C VAL A 129 -1.05 10.44 -1.59
N ALA A 130 -0.34 10.06 -2.66
CA ALA A 130 1.11 9.86 -2.58
C ALA A 130 1.89 11.17 -2.36
N SER A 131 1.46 12.26 -3.00
CA SER A 131 2.01 13.61 -2.78
C SER A 131 1.78 14.07 -1.35
N ALA A 132 0.54 13.95 -0.86
CA ALA A 132 0.18 14.33 0.49
C ALA A 132 0.98 13.54 1.54
N LEU A 133 1.19 12.23 1.32
CA LEU A 133 1.99 11.40 2.22
C LEU A 133 3.47 11.83 2.23
N ALA A 134 4.02 12.11 1.05
CA ALA A 134 5.42 12.52 0.89
C ALA A 134 5.70 13.82 1.63
N GLY A 135 4.84 14.83 1.45
CA GLY A 135 4.93 16.11 2.14
C GLY A 135 4.73 15.98 3.66
N ALA A 136 3.74 15.20 4.10
CA ALA A 136 3.44 15.04 5.52
C ALA A 136 4.59 14.34 6.29
N LEU A 137 5.21 13.32 5.70
CA LEU A 137 6.31 12.58 6.31
C LEU A 137 7.70 13.11 5.94
N ARG A 138 7.78 14.12 5.06
CA ARG A 138 9.03 14.66 4.51
C ARG A 138 9.98 13.55 4.05
N THR A 139 9.48 12.65 3.23
CA THR A 139 10.22 11.53 2.66
C THR A 139 9.83 11.28 1.21
N HIS A 140 10.60 10.45 0.51
CA HIS A 140 10.26 10.02 -0.83
C HIS A 140 9.12 9.00 -0.78
N VAL A 141 8.15 9.15 -1.68
CA VAL A 141 7.07 8.19 -1.87
C VAL A 141 7.05 7.75 -3.32
N THR A 142 6.99 6.46 -3.59
CA THR A 142 6.76 5.90 -4.94
C THR A 142 5.42 5.19 -4.96
N ALA A 143 4.60 5.42 -5.98
CA ALA A 143 3.26 4.85 -6.09
C ALA A 143 2.85 4.63 -7.56
N PRO A 144 2.02 3.62 -7.85
CA PRO A 144 1.59 3.28 -9.20
C PRO A 144 0.53 4.28 -9.71
N THR A 145 0.66 4.70 -10.96
CA THR A 145 -0.31 5.58 -11.64
C THR A 145 -1.49 4.82 -12.24
N THR A 146 -1.44 3.48 -12.21
CA THR A 146 -2.40 2.56 -12.82
C THR A 146 -2.87 1.51 -11.81
N LEU A 147 -3.72 0.58 -12.24
CA LEU A 147 -4.18 -0.52 -11.42
C LEU A 147 -3.02 -1.46 -11.08
N THR A 148 -2.98 -1.92 -9.83
CA THR A 148 -2.04 -2.94 -9.37
C THR A 148 -2.72 -4.29 -9.41
N TRP A 149 -2.02 -5.28 -9.97
CA TRP A 149 -2.50 -6.65 -10.04
C TRP A 149 -1.74 -7.53 -9.07
N ASN A 150 -2.42 -8.47 -8.42
CA ASN A 150 -1.84 -9.41 -7.48
C ASN A 150 -2.57 -10.76 -7.50
N HIS A 151 -2.58 -11.46 -8.64
CA HIS A 151 -3.21 -12.78 -8.68
C HIS A 151 -2.24 -13.88 -8.22
N PRO A 152 -2.62 -14.71 -7.24
CA PRO A 152 -1.91 -15.94 -6.93
C PRO A 152 -2.34 -17.05 -7.90
N LEU A 153 -1.69 -17.18 -9.06
CA LEU A 153 -1.78 -18.40 -9.87
C LEU A 153 -0.83 -19.47 -9.31
N GLY A 154 -1.19 -20.04 -8.14
CA GLY A 154 -0.55 -21.26 -7.61
C GLY A 154 0.89 -21.16 -7.06
N GLY A 155 1.47 -19.96 -6.91
CA GLY A 155 2.85 -19.79 -6.42
C GLY A 155 3.16 -18.40 -5.87
N SER A 156 4.45 -18.06 -5.70
CA SER A 156 4.89 -16.66 -5.50
C SER A 156 4.29 -15.83 -6.62
N ALA A 157 3.53 -14.79 -6.29
CA ALA A 157 2.61 -14.14 -7.20
C ALA A 157 3.30 -13.71 -8.52
N ILE A 158 2.98 -14.43 -9.60
CA ILE A 158 3.41 -14.10 -10.95
C ILE A 158 2.51 -12.94 -11.42
N GLY A 159 3.12 -11.85 -11.90
CA GLY A 159 2.38 -10.68 -12.39
C GLY A 159 1.92 -9.72 -11.28
N GLN A 160 2.69 -9.59 -10.20
CA GLN A 160 2.51 -8.51 -9.23
C GLN A 160 3.10 -7.20 -9.75
N GLY A 161 2.27 -6.15 -9.80
CA GLY A 161 2.75 -4.84 -10.22
C GLY A 161 1.66 -3.99 -10.83
N ALA A 162 2.04 -2.81 -11.30
CA ALA A 162 1.16 -1.91 -12.01
C ALA A 162 1.03 -2.36 -13.46
N PHE A 163 -0.20 -2.41 -14.00
CA PHE A 163 -0.46 -2.75 -15.40
C PHE A 163 -1.50 -1.83 -16.01
N GLU A 164 -1.35 -1.56 -17.31
CA GLU A 164 -2.40 -0.92 -18.10
C GLU A 164 -3.59 -1.89 -18.28
N LYS A 165 -4.78 -1.35 -18.58
CA LYS A 165 -5.94 -2.17 -18.93
C LYS A 165 -5.79 -2.74 -20.35
N LEU A 166 -6.58 -3.77 -20.66
CA LEU A 166 -6.72 -4.25 -22.04
C LEU A 166 -7.34 -3.15 -22.93
N PRO A 167 -6.94 -3.06 -24.21
CA PRO A 167 -7.42 -2.00 -25.10
C PRO A 167 -8.85 -2.26 -25.62
N GLY A 168 -9.55 -1.17 -25.97
CA GLY A 168 -10.83 -1.22 -26.68
C GLY A 168 -11.96 -1.86 -25.88
N ALA A 169 -12.80 -2.66 -26.53
CA ALA A 169 -13.95 -3.30 -25.88
C ALA A 169 -13.57 -4.24 -24.72
N LEU A 170 -12.31 -4.71 -24.68
CA LEU A 170 -11.79 -5.59 -23.65
C LEU A 170 -11.40 -4.86 -22.36
N GLU A 171 -11.40 -3.52 -22.34
CA GLU A 171 -11.10 -2.72 -21.14
C GLU A 171 -12.06 -3.01 -19.97
N ARG A 172 -13.27 -3.51 -20.29
CA ARG A 172 -14.29 -3.89 -19.29
C ARG A 172 -13.96 -5.17 -18.54
N LEU A 173 -13.03 -5.99 -19.06
CA LEU A 173 -12.59 -7.19 -18.36
C LEU A 173 -11.72 -6.81 -17.17
N ALA A 174 -11.93 -7.49 -16.04
CA ALA A 174 -11.11 -7.31 -14.85
C ALA A 174 -9.72 -7.97 -15.00
N ILE A 175 -9.13 -8.02 -16.19
CA ILE A 175 -7.84 -8.65 -16.47
C ILE A 175 -6.86 -7.56 -16.92
N PRO A 176 -5.64 -7.48 -16.35
CA PRO A 176 -4.66 -6.50 -16.76
C PRO A 176 -4.03 -6.87 -18.11
N ASN A 177 -3.46 -5.88 -18.79
CA ASN A 177 -2.60 -6.12 -19.92
C ASN A 177 -1.18 -6.48 -19.42
N PHE A 178 -0.92 -7.78 -19.25
CA PHE A 178 0.37 -8.28 -18.76
C PHE A 178 1.57 -7.89 -19.64
N LEU A 179 1.35 -7.48 -20.89
CA LEU A 179 2.39 -7.01 -21.82
C LEU A 179 2.65 -5.50 -21.73
N ARG A 180 1.85 -4.77 -20.96
CA ARG A 180 1.99 -3.33 -20.77
C ARG A 180 2.12 -3.00 -19.29
N PRO A 181 3.36 -3.00 -18.77
CA PRO A 181 3.64 -2.50 -17.43
C PRO A 181 3.11 -1.08 -17.28
N GLY A 182 2.38 -0.88 -16.20
CA GLY A 182 1.92 0.41 -15.75
C GLY A 182 3.08 1.30 -15.33
N GLN A 183 2.78 2.56 -15.04
CA GLN A 183 3.79 3.50 -14.58
C GLN A 183 3.77 3.64 -13.06
N TRP A 184 4.92 4.02 -12.54
CA TRP A 184 5.17 4.37 -11.15
C TRP A 184 5.67 5.80 -11.12
N ARG A 185 5.14 6.61 -10.21
CA ARG A 185 5.59 7.98 -10.00
C ARG A 185 6.23 8.08 -8.63
N THR A 186 7.25 8.94 -8.51
CA THR A 186 7.94 9.22 -7.26
C THR A 186 7.80 10.70 -6.92
N TRP A 187 7.52 10.97 -5.66
CA TRP A 187 7.45 12.31 -5.07
C TRP A 187 8.64 12.55 -4.16
N GLY A 188 9.11 13.80 -4.16
CA GLY A 188 10.10 14.28 -3.21
C GLY A 188 9.50 14.60 -1.83
N PRO A 189 10.35 14.88 -0.82
CA PRO A 189 9.92 15.26 0.53
C PRO A 189 9.04 16.51 0.63
N ASP A 190 9.00 17.32 -0.42
CA ASP A 190 8.16 18.50 -0.58
C ASP A 190 6.76 18.19 -1.15
N GLY A 191 6.50 16.92 -1.46
CA GLY A 191 5.25 16.47 -2.09
C GLY A 191 5.19 16.74 -3.59
N GLN A 192 6.28 17.16 -4.25
CA GLN A 192 6.30 17.39 -5.69
C GLN A 192 6.76 16.14 -6.45
N PRO A 193 6.20 15.85 -7.64
CA PRO A 193 6.64 14.72 -8.45
C PRO A 193 8.04 14.96 -9.01
N ILE A 194 8.94 13.99 -8.85
CA ILE A 194 10.35 14.09 -9.28
C ILE A 194 10.73 13.07 -10.36
N ALA A 195 9.96 11.98 -10.50
CA ALA A 195 10.23 10.96 -11.52
C ALA A 195 8.96 10.17 -11.86
N THR A 196 8.87 9.68 -13.10
CA THR A 196 7.90 8.66 -13.52
C THR A 196 8.64 7.57 -14.28
N THR A 197 8.48 6.31 -13.88
CA THR A 197 9.15 5.12 -14.44
C THR A 197 8.12 4.07 -14.83
N ARG A 198 8.53 3.06 -15.63
CA ARG A 198 7.72 1.85 -15.88
C ARG A 198 8.10 0.66 -14.99
N THR A 199 9.09 0.84 -14.12
CA THR A 199 9.60 -0.19 -13.20
C THR A 199 9.35 0.24 -11.76
N SER A 200 8.94 -0.71 -10.92
CA SER A 200 8.80 -0.50 -9.48
C SER A 200 10.17 -0.63 -8.80
N PRO A 201 10.39 0.03 -7.64
CA PRO A 201 11.49 -0.33 -6.74
C PRO A 201 11.51 -1.81 -6.34
N ARG A 202 10.36 -2.51 -6.42
CA ARG A 202 10.28 -3.97 -6.22
C ARG A 202 11.08 -4.75 -7.27
N ASP A 203 11.12 -4.29 -8.51
CA ASP A 203 11.62 -5.06 -9.66
C ASP A 203 13.14 -4.91 -9.84
N GLY A 204 13.86 -4.45 -8.80
CA GLY A 204 15.27 -4.04 -8.91
C GLY A 204 15.44 -2.64 -9.52
N GLY A 205 14.37 -1.86 -9.63
CA GLY A 205 14.45 -0.45 -10.02
C GLY A 205 15.34 0.32 -9.05
N GLU A 206 16.41 0.92 -9.58
CA GLU A 206 17.36 1.67 -8.76
C GLU A 206 16.69 2.91 -8.13
N LEU A 207 17.18 3.28 -6.95
CA LEU A 207 16.95 4.59 -6.34
C LEU A 207 17.16 5.66 -7.42
N VAL A 208 16.10 6.35 -7.82
CA VAL A 208 16.05 7.56 -8.67
C VAL A 208 17.38 7.81 -9.40
N LYS A 209 17.62 7.18 -10.56
CA LYS A 209 18.79 7.54 -11.38
C LYS A 209 18.49 8.80 -12.20
N GLY A 210 19.31 9.82 -12.01
CA GLY A 210 19.23 11.12 -12.66
C GLY A 210 20.05 12.15 -11.87
N PRO A 211 20.18 13.40 -12.34
CA PRO A 211 20.95 14.44 -11.67
C PRO A 211 20.60 14.65 -10.19
N LEU A 212 19.34 14.36 -9.80
CA LEU A 212 18.85 14.40 -8.42
C LEU A 212 19.40 13.29 -7.50
N ALA A 213 19.87 12.15 -8.03
CA ALA A 213 20.46 11.06 -7.22
C ALA A 213 21.72 11.53 -6.47
N HIS A 214 22.50 12.40 -7.13
CA HIS A 214 23.73 12.97 -6.58
C HIS A 214 23.47 14.01 -5.49
N GLU A 215 22.33 14.72 -5.54
CA GLU A 215 21.94 15.64 -4.46
C GLU A 215 21.43 14.89 -3.22
N LEU A 216 20.74 13.76 -3.40
CA LEU A 216 20.20 12.93 -2.32
C LEU A 216 21.27 12.25 -1.47
N LEU A 217 22.45 11.97 -2.04
CA LEU A 217 23.60 11.41 -1.33
C LEU A 217 24.46 12.48 -0.62
N ARG A 218 24.28 13.76 -0.94
CA ARG A 218 25.11 14.86 -0.44
C ARG A 218 24.63 15.50 0.85
N LYS A 219 23.38 15.24 1.28
CA LYS A 219 22.79 15.79 2.53
C LYS A 219 22.61 14.72 3.61
N ARG A 220 23.69 14.00 3.93
CA ARG A 220 23.84 13.30 5.21
C ARG A 220 24.71 14.13 6.13
#